data_AF-A0A1P8K755-F1
#
_entry.id   AF-A0A1P8K755-F1
#
_cell.length_a   1.000
_cell.length_b   1.000
_cell.length_c   1.000
_cell.angle_alpha   90.00
_cell.angle_beta   90.00
_cell.angle_gamma   90.00
#
_symmetry.space_group_name_H-M   'P 1'
#
loop_
_entity.id
_entity.type
_entity.pdbx_description
1 polymer ?
#
loop_
_entity_poly.entity_id
_entity_poly.type
_entity_poly.pdbx_seq_one_letter_code
_entity_poly.pdbx_strand_id
1 'polypeptide(L)'
;MSRFNAEFSRLYLVPDATSPAQGRLVAADGSVKAMVLEVARPADWAELSTVWHAMQHELELPAAAIAVSGTDGLQLWFSVAEPVSAADATAFLTALQGKYLSAVPAKRIRLYPSSASAVSGIVVHAKEVPAIHENTGNWSAFVSPDLASVFGEEPWLDIPPNQDQQADILSRLKSMKLVQFRDVLSRLRGTLRQAEAPTNASASEPKARATVPSAYNTGTTSPKEFLTQVMNDPAVLLSDRIEAAKALLPYVA
;
A
#
# COMPACT_ATOMS: atom_id res chain seq x y z
N MET A 1 29.81 8.78 -16.76
CA MET A 1 28.38 8.50 -16.47
C MET A 1 27.56 9.25 -17.51
N SER A 2 26.59 8.60 -18.17
CA SER A 2 25.65 9.32 -19.04
C SER A 2 24.73 10.21 -18.19
N ARG A 3 24.11 11.22 -18.82
CA ARG A 3 23.13 12.08 -18.14
C ARG A 3 21.97 11.26 -17.58
N PHE A 4 21.51 10.26 -18.33
CA PHE A 4 20.51 9.31 -17.88
C PHE A 4 20.91 8.61 -16.57
N ASN A 5 22.12 8.03 -16.51
CA ASN A 5 22.58 7.32 -15.30
C ASN A 5 22.64 8.25 -14.07
N ALA A 6 23.00 9.52 -14.27
CA ALA A 6 23.01 10.50 -13.19
C ALA A 6 21.60 10.79 -12.65
N GLU A 7 20.63 11.00 -13.55
CA GLU A 7 19.23 11.25 -13.15
C GLU A 7 18.57 10.02 -12.52
N PHE A 8 18.82 8.83 -13.07
CA PHE A 8 18.33 7.56 -12.52
C PHE A 8 18.92 7.32 -11.12
N SER A 9 20.23 7.52 -10.95
CA SER A 9 20.91 7.40 -9.66
C SER A 9 20.38 8.40 -8.63
N ARG A 10 20.21 9.66 -9.03
CA ARG A 10 19.64 10.73 -8.19
C ARG A 10 18.29 10.33 -7.62
N LEU A 11 17.40 9.79 -8.46
CA LEU A 11 16.03 9.46 -8.08
C LEU A 11 15.92 8.12 -7.35
N TYR A 12 16.53 7.06 -7.86
CA TYR A 12 16.10 5.69 -7.53
C TYR A 12 17.14 4.87 -6.78
N LEU A 13 18.41 5.21 -6.90
CA LEU A 13 19.48 4.44 -6.28
C LEU A 13 19.82 4.97 -4.89
N VAL A 14 19.96 4.05 -3.93
CA VAL A 14 20.60 4.32 -2.65
C VAL A 14 22.11 4.39 -2.90
N PRO A 15 22.77 5.51 -2.57
CA PRO A 15 24.22 5.62 -2.76
C PRO A 15 24.92 4.61 -1.85
N ASP A 16 25.87 3.87 -2.41
CA ASP A 16 26.76 3.03 -1.62
C ASP A 16 27.77 3.95 -0.90
N ALA A 17 27.89 3.80 0.42
CA ALA A 17 28.80 4.58 1.25
C ALA A 17 30.27 4.44 0.82
N THR A 18 30.62 3.30 0.24
CA THR A 18 31.96 2.96 -0.24
C THR A 18 32.20 3.33 -1.70
N SER A 19 31.15 3.35 -2.52
CA SER A 19 31.22 3.73 -3.95
C SER A 19 29.93 4.43 -4.40
N PRO A 20 29.81 5.76 -4.23
CA PRO A 20 28.59 6.49 -4.58
C PRO A 20 28.13 6.31 -6.04
N ALA A 21 29.08 5.97 -6.93
CA ALA A 21 28.83 5.68 -8.34
C ALA A 21 28.16 4.31 -8.61
N GLN A 22 28.09 3.42 -7.61
CA GLN A 22 27.52 2.07 -7.68
C GLN A 22 26.27 1.93 -6.80
N GLY A 23 25.42 2.96 -6.80
CA GLY A 23 24.17 2.90 -6.07
C GLY A 23 23.30 1.70 -6.48
N ARG A 24 22.42 1.26 -5.59
CA ARG A 24 21.55 0.09 -5.80
C ARG A 24 20.10 0.43 -5.51
N LEU A 25 19.16 -0.25 -6.16
CA LEU A 25 17.73 -0.13 -5.85
C LEU A 25 17.40 -0.60 -4.42
N VAL A 26 18.15 -1.58 -3.93
CA VAL A 26 18.11 -2.10 -2.55
C VAL A 26 19.51 -2.06 -1.97
N ALA A 27 19.69 -1.32 -0.89
CA ALA A 27 20.96 -1.27 -0.17
C ALA A 27 21.19 -2.54 0.65
N ALA A 28 22.42 -2.76 1.10
CA ALA A 28 22.80 -3.94 1.88
C ALA A 28 22.05 -4.05 3.22
N ASP A 29 21.59 -2.93 3.78
CA ASP A 29 20.78 -2.85 4.99
C ASP A 29 19.27 -3.01 4.72
N GLY A 30 18.87 -3.25 3.46
CA GLY A 30 17.47 -3.37 3.04
C GLY A 30 16.75 -2.04 2.91
N SER A 31 17.45 -0.90 2.95
CA SER A 31 16.87 0.40 2.65
C SER A 31 16.70 0.61 1.14
N VAL A 32 15.69 1.40 0.76
CA VAL A 32 15.35 1.69 -0.63
C VAL A 32 15.05 3.18 -0.80
N LYS A 33 15.33 3.71 -1.99
CA LYS A 33 14.83 5.04 -2.43
C LYS A 33 13.72 4.95 -3.46
N ALA A 34 13.72 3.89 -4.26
CA ALA A 34 12.70 3.63 -5.26
C ALA A 34 11.58 2.76 -4.71
N MET A 35 10.35 3.13 -5.04
CA MET A 35 9.18 2.27 -4.89
C MET A 35 8.53 2.15 -6.27
N VAL A 36 8.02 0.98 -6.62
CA VAL A 36 7.37 0.73 -7.90
C VAL A 36 6.01 0.08 -7.67
N LEU A 37 4.99 0.67 -8.25
CA LEU A 37 3.65 0.09 -8.36
C LEU A 37 3.43 -0.26 -9.82
N GLU A 38 3.16 -1.52 -10.11
CA GLU A 38 2.91 -2.00 -11.46
C GLU A 38 1.49 -2.55 -11.57
N VAL A 39 0.82 -2.22 -12.68
CA VAL A 39 -0.43 -2.87 -13.10
C VAL A 39 -0.14 -3.64 -14.38
N ALA A 40 -0.22 -4.97 -14.27
CA ALA A 40 -0.09 -5.91 -15.37
C ALA A 40 -1.42 -6.08 -16.14
N ARG A 41 -1.38 -6.85 -17.24
CA ARG A 41 -2.45 -6.92 -18.25
C ARG A 41 -3.88 -7.09 -17.70
N PRO A 42 -4.87 -6.36 -18.27
CA PRO A 42 -4.67 -5.22 -19.20
C PRO A 42 -3.88 -4.10 -18.52
N ALA A 43 -2.88 -3.51 -19.17
CA ALA A 43 -2.02 -2.51 -18.55
C ALA A 43 -2.74 -1.14 -18.58
N ASP A 44 -3.88 -1.06 -17.89
CA ASP A 44 -4.80 0.05 -18.03
C ASP A 44 -4.26 1.32 -17.39
N TRP A 45 -3.99 2.31 -18.22
CA TRP A 45 -3.59 3.64 -17.75
C TRP A 45 -4.69 4.33 -16.95
N ALA A 46 -5.98 4.03 -17.17
CA ALA A 46 -7.07 4.63 -16.39
C ALA A 46 -6.94 4.31 -14.90
N GLU A 47 -6.61 3.06 -14.56
CA GLU A 47 -6.38 2.62 -13.19
C GLU A 47 -5.15 3.32 -12.58
N LEU A 48 -4.02 3.32 -13.28
CA LEU A 48 -2.77 3.95 -12.79
C LEU A 48 -2.83 5.47 -12.72
N SER A 49 -3.49 6.12 -13.67
CA SER A 49 -3.65 7.57 -13.72
C SER A 49 -4.39 8.09 -12.48
N THR A 50 -5.33 7.30 -11.93
CA THR A 50 -6.02 7.63 -10.66
C THR A 50 -5.02 7.78 -9.52
N VAL A 51 -4.08 6.83 -9.38
CA VAL A 51 -3.01 6.92 -8.37
C VAL A 51 -2.09 8.09 -8.68
N TRP A 52 -1.68 8.25 -9.93
CA TRP A 52 -0.73 9.28 -10.37
C TRP A 52 -1.26 10.71 -10.16
N HIS A 53 -2.55 10.95 -10.40
CA HIS A 53 -3.21 12.22 -10.12
C HIS A 53 -3.45 12.43 -8.62
N ALA A 54 -3.94 11.41 -7.90
CA ALA A 54 -4.18 11.53 -6.46
C ALA A 54 -2.90 11.84 -5.69
N MET A 55 -1.75 11.32 -6.11
CA MET A 55 -0.45 11.69 -5.54
C MET A 55 -0.21 13.20 -5.57
N GLN A 56 -0.48 13.85 -6.68
CA GLN A 56 -0.15 15.26 -6.89
C GLN A 56 -1.22 16.18 -6.29
N HIS A 57 -2.50 15.80 -6.43
CA HIS A 57 -3.63 16.65 -6.07
C HIS A 57 -4.18 16.40 -4.66
N GLU A 58 -4.20 15.16 -4.18
CA GLU A 58 -4.72 14.83 -2.83
C GLU A 58 -3.61 14.68 -1.79
N LEU A 59 -2.50 14.05 -2.18
CA LEU A 59 -1.38 13.75 -1.27
C LEU A 59 -0.28 14.80 -1.32
N GLU A 60 -0.36 15.75 -2.27
CA GLU A 60 0.61 16.84 -2.47
C GLU A 60 2.06 16.34 -2.57
N LEU A 61 2.22 15.15 -3.18
CA LEU A 61 3.50 14.51 -3.44
C LEU A 61 4.00 14.84 -4.85
N PRO A 62 5.33 14.80 -5.08
CA PRO A 62 5.88 14.86 -6.42
C PRO A 62 5.33 13.76 -7.34
N ALA A 63 5.24 14.08 -8.63
CA ALA A 63 4.84 13.11 -9.65
C ALA A 63 5.78 11.90 -9.68
N ALA A 64 5.20 10.70 -9.74
CA ALA A 64 5.94 9.49 -10.06
C ALA A 64 6.30 9.46 -11.56
N ALA A 65 7.43 8.83 -11.91
CA ALA A 65 7.70 8.52 -13.31
C ALA A 65 6.79 7.41 -13.78
N ILE A 66 6.45 7.42 -15.06
CA ILE A 66 5.67 6.37 -15.70
C ILE A 66 6.62 5.57 -16.57
N ALA A 67 6.58 4.25 -16.46
CA ALA A 67 7.39 3.36 -17.27
C ALA A 67 6.55 2.23 -17.86
N VAL A 68 6.91 1.82 -19.07
CA VAL A 68 6.47 0.55 -19.64
C VAL A 68 7.42 -0.55 -19.15
N SER A 69 6.90 -1.68 -18.69
CA SER A 69 7.72 -2.73 -18.08
C SER A 69 8.59 -3.49 -19.08
N GLY A 70 8.32 -3.37 -20.38
CA GLY A 70 8.93 -4.20 -21.42
C GLY A 70 8.30 -5.59 -21.52
N THR A 71 7.29 -5.90 -20.71
CA THR A 71 6.64 -7.21 -20.64
C THR A 71 5.13 -7.09 -20.81
N ASP A 72 4.42 -6.74 -19.75
CA ASP A 72 2.99 -6.93 -19.60
C ASP A 72 2.34 -5.90 -18.70
N GLY A 73 3.05 -4.85 -18.28
CA GLY A 73 2.51 -3.88 -17.34
C GLY A 73 3.04 -2.46 -17.50
N LEU A 74 2.26 -1.53 -16.97
CA LEU A 74 2.65 -0.15 -16.74
C LEU A 74 3.09 0.03 -15.29
N GLN A 75 4.09 0.85 -15.08
CA GLN A 75 4.74 1.06 -13.78
C GLN A 75 4.71 2.53 -13.40
N LEU A 76 4.44 2.80 -12.12
CA LEU A 76 4.68 4.07 -11.46
C LEU A 76 5.92 3.95 -10.58
N TRP A 77 6.91 4.78 -10.85
CA TRP A 77 8.18 4.84 -10.12
C TRP A 77 8.21 6.05 -9.20
N PHE A 78 8.13 5.79 -7.91
CA PHE A 78 8.16 6.78 -6.84
C PHE A 78 9.60 6.89 -6.32
N SER A 79 9.99 8.10 -5.93
CA SER A 79 11.33 8.39 -5.40
C SER A 79 11.22 9.10 -4.06
N VAL A 80 11.92 8.59 -3.04
CA VAL A 80 12.10 9.25 -1.74
C VAL A 80 13.52 9.81 -1.67
N ALA A 81 13.66 11.04 -1.14
CA ALA A 81 14.94 11.73 -1.10
C ALA A 81 15.93 11.03 -0.15
N GLU A 82 15.44 10.59 0.99
CA GLU A 82 16.18 9.84 2.00
C GLU A 82 15.76 8.36 1.95
N PRO A 83 16.71 7.40 1.98
CA PRO A 83 16.37 5.98 1.99
C PRO A 83 15.43 5.62 3.15
N VAL A 84 14.43 4.79 2.86
CA VAL A 84 13.47 4.27 3.85
C VAL A 84 13.60 2.76 3.94
N SER A 85 13.09 2.17 5.03
CA SER A 85 13.07 0.70 5.17
C SER A 85 12.20 0.08 4.07
N ALA A 86 12.59 -1.10 3.57
CA ALA A 86 11.75 -1.85 2.63
C ALA A 86 10.35 -2.11 3.20
N ALA A 87 10.23 -2.33 4.51
CA ALA A 87 8.94 -2.56 5.18
C ALA A 87 8.02 -1.32 5.11
N ASP A 88 8.55 -0.12 5.36
CA ASP A 88 7.75 1.11 5.23
C ASP A 88 7.39 1.41 3.77
N ALA A 89 8.32 1.17 2.84
CA ALA A 89 8.08 1.28 1.41
C ALA A 89 6.95 0.35 0.93
N THR A 90 7.01 -0.94 1.29
CA THR A 90 5.94 -1.90 0.99
C THR A 90 4.62 -1.47 1.64
N ALA A 91 4.63 -1.04 2.91
CA ALA A 91 3.42 -0.60 3.59
C ALA A 91 2.77 0.64 2.92
N PHE A 92 3.58 1.57 2.43
CA PHE A 92 3.12 2.73 1.67
C PHE A 92 2.43 2.30 0.37
N LEU A 93 3.06 1.41 -0.39
CA LEU A 93 2.50 0.89 -1.64
C LEU A 93 1.21 0.08 -1.42
N THR A 94 1.18 -0.80 -0.41
CA THR A 94 -0.03 -1.55 -0.04
C THR A 94 -1.16 -0.60 0.35
N ALA A 95 -0.86 0.50 1.04
CA ALA A 95 -1.88 1.46 1.43
C ALA A 95 -2.41 2.28 0.23
N LEU A 96 -1.54 2.63 -0.74
CA LEU A 96 -1.97 3.22 -2.01
C LEU A 96 -2.84 2.27 -2.82
N GLN A 97 -2.43 1.00 -2.92
CA GLN A 97 -3.20 -0.05 -3.57
C GLN A 97 -4.59 -0.18 -2.94
N GLY A 98 -4.67 -0.29 -1.62
CA GLY A 98 -5.93 -0.45 -0.90
C GLY A 98 -6.87 0.75 -1.06
N LYS A 99 -6.34 1.98 -1.10
CA LYS A 99 -7.18 3.19 -1.23
C LYS A 99 -7.64 3.43 -2.67
N TYR A 100 -6.74 3.34 -3.65
CA TYR A 100 -7.00 3.82 -5.01
C TYR A 100 -7.20 2.71 -6.04
N LEU A 101 -6.73 1.49 -5.76
CA LEU A 101 -6.79 0.34 -6.68
C LEU A 101 -7.58 -0.83 -6.09
N SER A 102 -8.52 -0.56 -5.17
CA SER A 102 -9.35 -1.60 -4.54
C SER A 102 -10.21 -2.40 -5.53
N ALA A 103 -10.57 -1.79 -6.67
CA ALA A 103 -11.31 -2.44 -7.75
C ALA A 103 -10.43 -3.30 -8.67
N VAL A 104 -9.10 -3.12 -8.63
CA VAL A 104 -8.17 -3.83 -9.51
C VAL A 104 -7.81 -5.18 -8.87
N PRO A 105 -7.92 -6.30 -9.61
CA PRO A 105 -7.57 -7.62 -9.06
C PRO A 105 -6.13 -7.66 -8.55
N ALA A 106 -5.93 -8.06 -7.29
CA ALA A 106 -4.60 -8.08 -6.66
C ALA A 106 -3.55 -8.87 -7.45
N LYS A 107 -3.95 -9.91 -8.20
CA LYS A 107 -3.06 -10.69 -9.09
C LYS A 107 -2.44 -9.87 -10.23
N ARG A 108 -3.04 -8.73 -10.60
CA ARG A 108 -2.54 -7.80 -11.63
C ARG A 108 -1.58 -6.77 -11.04
N ILE A 109 -1.55 -6.59 -9.72
CA ILE A 109 -0.77 -5.55 -9.08
C ILE A 109 0.54 -6.16 -8.57
N ARG A 110 1.66 -5.58 -8.96
CA ARG A 110 2.98 -5.94 -8.42
C ARG A 110 3.55 -4.73 -7.70
N LEU A 111 4.02 -4.93 -6.47
CA LEU A 111 4.56 -3.88 -5.62
C LEU A 111 6.03 -4.19 -5.35
N TYR A 112 6.91 -3.19 -5.51
CA TYR A 112 8.33 -3.30 -5.22
C TYR A 112 8.80 -2.13 -4.35
N PRO A 113 9.58 -2.35 -3.27
CA PRO A 113 10.16 -3.62 -2.86
C PRO A 113 9.13 -4.66 -2.41
N SER A 114 9.39 -5.93 -2.75
CA SER A 114 8.65 -7.11 -2.31
C SER A 114 9.57 -8.00 -1.50
N SER A 115 9.04 -8.64 -0.46
CA SER A 115 9.76 -9.70 0.25
C SER A 115 9.58 -11.01 -0.51
N ALA A 116 10.67 -11.56 -1.07
CA ALA A 116 10.60 -12.81 -1.83
C ALA A 116 10.29 -14.02 -0.94
N SER A 117 10.56 -13.93 0.36
CA SER A 117 10.16 -14.91 1.37
C SER A 117 10.37 -14.33 2.78
N ALA A 118 9.39 -14.54 3.67
CA ALA A 118 9.51 -14.20 5.08
C ALA A 118 10.68 -14.92 5.80
N VAL A 119 11.16 -16.03 5.23
CA VAL A 119 12.20 -16.88 5.82
C VAL A 119 13.61 -16.40 5.44
N SER A 120 13.79 -15.92 4.21
CA SER A 120 15.12 -15.53 3.71
C SER A 120 15.43 -14.04 3.93
N GLY A 121 14.42 -13.22 4.21
CA GLY A 121 14.60 -11.77 4.39
C GLY A 121 15.09 -11.04 3.13
N ILE A 122 15.10 -11.71 1.97
CA ILE A 122 15.60 -11.16 0.71
C ILE A 122 14.55 -10.20 0.15
N VAL A 123 14.93 -8.93 0.06
CA VAL A 123 14.14 -7.88 -0.59
C VAL A 123 14.43 -7.92 -2.08
N VAL A 124 13.38 -8.10 -2.88
CA VAL A 124 13.42 -8.07 -4.35
C VAL A 124 12.82 -6.77 -4.85
N HIS A 125 13.43 -6.20 -5.86
CA HIS A 125 12.98 -4.97 -6.52
C HIS A 125 12.63 -5.22 -7.99
N ALA A 126 12.02 -4.22 -8.63
CA ALA A 126 11.80 -4.20 -10.06
C ALA A 126 13.14 -4.18 -10.82
N LYS A 127 13.11 -4.57 -12.10
CA LYS A 127 14.26 -4.39 -13.00
C LYS A 127 14.48 -2.91 -13.25
N GLU A 128 15.74 -2.50 -13.39
CA GLU A 128 16.08 -1.15 -13.80
C GLU A 128 15.53 -0.85 -15.20
N VAL A 129 15.05 0.36 -15.41
CA VAL A 129 14.49 0.86 -16.67
C VAL A 129 15.39 1.99 -17.16
N PRO A 130 15.74 2.07 -18.44
CA PRO A 130 15.48 1.10 -19.51
C PRO A 130 16.27 -0.20 -19.44
N ALA A 131 15.65 -1.30 -19.87
CA ALA A 131 16.27 -2.59 -20.07
C ALA A 131 15.59 -3.37 -21.20
N ILE A 132 16.36 -4.20 -21.90
CA ILE A 132 15.82 -5.13 -22.90
C ILE A 132 15.34 -6.42 -22.21
N HIS A 133 14.18 -6.91 -22.61
CA HIS A 133 13.70 -8.22 -22.25
C HIS A 133 14.33 -9.27 -23.19
N GLU A 134 15.30 -10.02 -22.67
CA GLU A 134 16.17 -10.92 -23.46
C GLU A 134 15.41 -11.92 -24.35
N ASN A 135 14.25 -12.40 -23.90
CA ASN A 135 13.48 -13.41 -24.65
C ASN A 135 12.62 -12.84 -25.77
N THR A 136 12.17 -11.58 -25.64
CA THR A 136 11.23 -10.97 -26.62
C THR A 136 11.87 -9.86 -27.44
N GLY A 137 13.00 -9.31 -27.00
CA GLY A 137 13.62 -8.13 -27.61
C GLY A 137 12.94 -6.81 -27.22
N ASN A 138 11.87 -6.87 -26.45
CA ASN A 138 11.06 -5.72 -26.05
C ASN A 138 11.79 -4.88 -25.01
N TRP A 139 11.73 -3.55 -25.14
CA TRP A 139 12.39 -2.63 -24.23
C TRP A 139 11.43 -2.03 -23.21
N SER A 140 11.87 -1.98 -21.95
CA SER A 140 11.29 -1.10 -20.94
C SER A 140 11.79 0.33 -21.12
N ALA A 141 10.95 1.31 -20.82
CA ALA A 141 11.30 2.72 -20.97
C ALA A 141 10.43 3.61 -20.09
N PHE A 142 10.97 4.76 -19.66
CA PHE A 142 10.16 5.85 -19.11
C PHE A 142 9.42 6.57 -20.24
N VAL A 143 8.16 6.91 -19.97
CA VAL A 143 7.26 7.58 -20.91
C VAL A 143 6.61 8.79 -20.26
N SER A 144 6.20 9.77 -21.06
CA SER A 144 5.41 10.89 -20.58
C SER A 144 3.96 10.45 -20.28
N PRO A 145 3.24 11.17 -19.38
CA PRO A 145 1.84 10.88 -19.09
C PRO A 145 0.95 10.85 -20.34
N ASP A 146 1.19 11.76 -21.29
CA ASP A 146 0.43 11.87 -22.53
C ASP A 146 0.56 10.63 -23.44
N LEU A 147 1.62 9.84 -23.27
CA LEU A 147 1.87 8.63 -24.06
C LEU A 147 1.48 7.35 -23.33
N ALA A 148 1.23 7.40 -22.02
CA ALA A 148 1.01 6.21 -21.21
C ALA A 148 -0.22 5.39 -21.66
N SER A 149 -1.28 6.06 -22.12
CA SER A 149 -2.48 5.40 -22.64
C SER A 149 -2.27 4.61 -23.94
N VAL A 150 -1.22 4.92 -24.70
CA VAL A 150 -0.88 4.21 -25.95
C VAL A 150 -0.36 2.81 -25.67
N PHE A 151 0.20 2.59 -24.48
CA PHE A 151 0.92 1.36 -24.10
C PHE A 151 0.05 0.36 -23.30
N GLY A 152 -1.28 0.45 -23.39
CA GLY A 152 -2.18 -0.41 -22.63
C GLY A 152 -2.18 -1.88 -23.07
N GLU A 153 -2.06 -2.13 -24.38
CA GLU A 153 -1.99 -3.47 -24.97
C GLU A 153 -0.55 -3.95 -25.15
N GLU A 154 0.33 -3.04 -25.57
CA GLU A 154 1.75 -3.30 -25.84
C GLU A 154 2.66 -2.48 -24.93
N PRO A 155 2.79 -2.81 -23.63
CA PRO A 155 3.63 -2.08 -22.68
C PRO A 155 5.13 -2.30 -22.89
N TRP A 156 5.64 -1.98 -24.07
CA TRP A 156 7.05 -2.01 -24.43
C TRP A 156 7.38 -1.10 -25.62
N LEU A 157 8.67 -0.94 -25.89
CA LEU A 157 9.18 -0.39 -27.15
C LEU A 157 9.89 -1.48 -27.97
N ASP A 158 9.77 -1.43 -29.29
CA ASP A 158 10.47 -2.36 -30.20
C ASP A 158 11.94 -1.96 -30.44
N ILE A 159 12.29 -0.71 -30.12
CA ILE A 159 13.62 -0.14 -30.31
C ILE A 159 14.21 0.34 -28.98
N PRO A 160 15.54 0.36 -28.83
CA PRO A 160 16.18 0.89 -27.64
C PRO A 160 15.79 2.36 -27.43
N PRO A 161 15.33 2.74 -26.22
CA PRO A 161 14.94 4.12 -25.95
C PRO A 161 16.15 5.04 -25.99
N ASN A 162 15.94 6.25 -26.50
CA ASN A 162 16.97 7.28 -26.55
C ASN A 162 17.32 7.76 -25.14
N GLN A 163 18.58 7.58 -24.72
CA GLN A 163 19.03 7.92 -23.36
C GLN A 163 18.87 9.40 -22.99
N ASP A 164 19.05 10.32 -23.94
CA ASP A 164 18.88 11.75 -23.66
C ASP A 164 17.41 12.11 -23.42
N GLN A 165 16.49 11.51 -24.18
CA GLN A 165 15.04 11.69 -23.95
C GLN A 165 14.62 11.09 -22.61
N GLN A 166 15.16 9.91 -22.26
CA GLN A 166 14.92 9.29 -20.95
C GLN A 166 15.43 10.19 -19.81
N ALA A 167 16.62 10.77 -19.98
CA ALA A 167 17.18 11.72 -19.01
C ALA A 167 16.33 13.00 -18.90
N ASP A 168 15.82 13.52 -20.01
CA ASP A 168 14.94 14.70 -20.01
C ASP A 168 13.65 14.45 -19.23
N ILE A 169 13.02 13.27 -19.39
CA ILE A 169 11.85 12.87 -18.60
C ILE A 169 12.20 12.86 -17.11
N LEU A 170 13.28 12.17 -16.72
CA LEU A 170 13.66 12.02 -15.31
C LEU A 170 14.12 13.34 -14.67
N SER A 171 14.80 14.21 -15.41
CA SER A 171 15.31 15.50 -14.90
C SER A 171 14.21 16.45 -14.40
N ARG A 172 12.97 16.27 -14.88
CA ARG A 172 11.80 17.07 -14.46
C ARG A 172 11.20 16.58 -13.14
N LEU A 173 11.57 15.37 -12.71
CA LEU A 173 11.00 14.72 -11.54
C LEU A 173 11.79 15.01 -10.27
N LYS A 174 11.06 15.04 -9.16
CA LYS A 174 11.58 15.32 -7.82
C LYS A 174 11.32 14.14 -6.90
N SER A 175 12.24 13.91 -5.97
CA SER A 175 12.03 12.97 -4.88
C SER A 175 11.14 13.59 -3.81
N MET A 176 10.23 12.80 -3.24
CA MET A 176 9.45 13.22 -2.08
C MET A 176 10.33 13.31 -0.84
N LYS A 177 10.09 14.29 0.01
CA LYS A 177 10.83 14.44 1.27
C LYS A 177 10.40 13.35 2.26
N LEU A 178 11.29 12.96 3.17
CA LEU A 178 11.02 11.94 4.18
C LEU A 178 9.82 12.29 5.07
N VAL A 179 9.67 13.57 5.42
CA VAL A 179 8.52 14.07 6.20
C VAL A 179 7.22 13.84 5.43
N GLN A 180 7.16 14.24 4.15
CA GLN A 180 5.98 14.03 3.31
C GLN A 180 5.61 12.55 3.20
N PHE A 181 6.62 11.68 3.03
CA PHE A 181 6.43 10.23 3.00
C PHE A 181 5.79 9.71 4.30
N ARG A 182 6.35 10.07 5.46
CA ARG A 182 5.85 9.63 6.77
C ARG A 182 4.44 10.15 7.07
N ASP A 183 4.17 11.39 6.72
CA ASP A 183 2.86 12.02 6.92
C ASP A 183 1.78 11.32 6.09
N VAL A 184 2.06 11.12 4.80
CA VAL A 184 1.14 10.42 3.90
C VAL A 184 0.94 8.97 4.32
N LEU A 185 2.01 8.24 4.68
CA LEU A 185 1.90 6.86 5.17
C LEU A 185 1.00 6.77 6.41
N SER A 186 1.13 7.72 7.33
CA SER A 186 0.28 7.79 8.54
C SER A 186 -1.18 8.08 8.20
N ARG A 187 -1.45 9.03 7.28
CA ARG A 187 -2.80 9.35 6.79
C ARG A 187 -3.46 8.15 6.10
N LEU A 188 -2.73 7.46 5.23
CA LEU A 188 -3.22 6.28 4.51
C LEU A 188 -3.55 5.12 5.48
N ARG A 189 -2.66 4.86 6.46
CA ARG A 189 -2.90 3.87 7.52
C ARG A 189 -4.12 4.22 8.38
N GLY A 190 -4.32 5.49 8.70
CA GLY A 190 -5.49 5.95 9.46
C GLY A 190 -6.81 5.72 8.71
N THR A 191 -6.81 5.96 7.40
CA THR A 191 -8.00 5.77 6.55
C THR A 191 -8.39 4.30 6.46
N LEU A 192 -7.42 3.39 6.29
CA LEU A 192 -7.67 1.95 6.24
C LEU A 192 -8.24 1.41 7.56
N ARG A 193 -7.69 1.84 8.70
CA ARG A 193 -8.21 1.44 10.02
C ARG A 193 -9.63 1.92 10.29
N GLN A 194 -10.02 3.09 9.76
CA GLN A 194 -11.38 3.59 9.87
C GLN A 194 -12.37 2.83 8.98
N ALA A 195 -11.94 2.37 7.80
CA ALA A 195 -12.77 1.56 6.91
C ALA A 195 -13.02 0.12 7.44
N GLU A 196 -12.08 -0.43 8.22
CA GLU A 196 -12.21 -1.75 8.85
C GLU A 196 -12.96 -1.72 10.20
N ALA A 197 -13.14 -0.55 10.81
CA ALA A 197 -14.00 -0.41 11.98
C ALA A 197 -15.47 -0.54 11.53
N PRO A 198 -16.29 -1.39 12.17
CA PRO A 198 -17.68 -1.55 11.77
C PRO A 198 -18.41 -0.20 11.93
N THR A 199 -18.90 0.33 10.81
CA THR A 199 -19.79 1.48 10.70
C THR A 199 -21.04 1.21 11.53
N ASN A 200 -21.00 1.63 12.79
CA ASN A 200 -22.16 1.69 13.67
C ASN A 200 -22.45 3.15 14.01
N ALA A 201 -22.61 3.98 12.97
CA ALA A 201 -23.07 5.35 13.12
C ALA A 201 -23.64 5.91 11.79
N SER A 202 -24.96 5.79 11.62
CA SER A 202 -25.88 6.94 11.55
C SER A 202 -27.03 6.74 10.55
N ALA A 203 -28.25 6.54 11.08
CA ALA A 203 -29.48 7.07 10.51
C ALA A 203 -30.47 7.28 11.66
N SER A 204 -30.82 8.55 11.87
CA SER A 204 -31.76 9.01 12.88
C SER A 204 -33.20 8.70 12.47
N GLU A 205 -33.83 7.74 13.13
CA GLU A 205 -35.27 7.65 13.36
C GLU A 205 -35.49 7.10 14.77
N PRO A 206 -36.47 7.61 15.55
CA PRO A 206 -36.57 7.32 16.97
C PRO A 206 -37.20 5.95 17.20
N LYS A 207 -36.42 4.88 17.03
CA LYS A 207 -36.78 3.56 17.52
C LYS A 207 -36.15 3.39 18.88
N ALA A 208 -37.01 3.42 19.91
CA ALA A 208 -36.71 3.24 21.32
C ALA A 208 -35.46 2.39 21.54
N ARG A 209 -34.35 3.07 21.83
CA ARG A 209 -33.13 2.41 22.27
C ARG A 209 -33.45 1.85 23.64
N ALA A 210 -33.63 0.53 23.70
CA ALA A 210 -33.60 -0.18 24.96
C ALA A 210 -32.27 0.17 25.63
N THR A 211 -32.34 1.05 26.62
CA THR A 211 -31.36 1.16 27.69
C THR A 211 -31.23 -0.24 28.28
N VAL A 212 -30.13 -0.91 27.97
CA VAL A 212 -29.59 -1.93 28.88
C VAL A 212 -29.45 -1.24 30.23
N PRO A 213 -30.14 -1.70 31.29
CA PRO A 213 -29.87 -1.21 32.61
C PRO A 213 -28.43 -1.59 32.92
N SER A 214 -27.55 -0.59 32.99
CA SER A 214 -26.29 -0.71 33.72
C SER A 214 -26.66 -0.82 35.21
N ALA A 215 -27.12 -2.01 35.61
CA ALA A 215 -27.55 -2.32 36.97
C ALA A 215 -26.79 -3.53 37.56
N TYR A 216 -25.89 -4.13 36.77
CA TYR A 216 -25.01 -5.18 37.24
C TYR A 216 -23.68 -4.57 37.66
N ASN A 217 -23.52 -4.32 38.96
CA ASN A 217 -22.25 -3.87 39.55
C ASN A 217 -21.23 -5.02 39.47
N THR A 218 -20.52 -5.12 38.33
CA THR A 218 -19.48 -6.12 38.10
C THR A 218 -18.22 -5.91 38.95
N GLY A 219 -18.18 -4.85 39.78
CA GLY A 219 -17.02 -4.50 40.62
C GLY A 219 -17.02 -5.10 42.03
N THR A 220 -18.15 -5.60 42.55
CA THR A 220 -18.26 -6.05 43.96
C THR A 220 -19.11 -7.30 44.18
N THR A 221 -19.75 -7.85 43.15
CA THR A 221 -20.65 -9.00 43.25
C THR A 221 -19.92 -10.30 42.93
N SER A 222 -20.15 -11.35 43.71
CA SER A 222 -19.57 -12.66 43.42
C SER A 222 -20.10 -13.22 42.08
N PRO A 223 -19.31 -14.03 41.34
CA PRO A 223 -19.76 -14.60 40.06
C PRO A 223 -21.11 -15.35 40.16
N LYS A 224 -21.39 -15.99 41.30
CA LYS A 224 -22.64 -16.70 41.57
C LYS A 224 -23.84 -15.73 41.67
N GLU A 225 -23.68 -14.62 42.39
CA GLU A 225 -24.73 -13.62 42.55
C GLU A 225 -25.03 -12.90 41.23
N PHE A 226 -24.00 -12.60 40.44
CA PHE A 226 -24.16 -12.03 39.11
C PHE A 226 -24.99 -12.95 38.21
N LEU A 227 -24.63 -14.24 38.11
CA LEU A 227 -25.38 -15.21 37.30
C LEU A 227 -26.81 -15.41 37.82
N THR A 228 -27.02 -15.34 39.14
CA THR A 228 -28.36 -15.42 39.73
C THR A 228 -29.21 -14.20 39.38
N GLN A 229 -28.62 -13.01 39.33
CA GLN A 229 -29.30 -11.78 38.93
C GLN A 229 -29.66 -11.80 37.44
N VAL A 230 -28.73 -12.23 36.58
CA VAL A 230 -28.94 -12.41 35.13
C VAL A 230 -30.06 -13.43 34.85
N MET A 231 -30.08 -14.56 35.56
CA MET A 231 -31.13 -15.59 35.41
C MET A 231 -32.54 -15.07 35.75
N ASN A 232 -32.65 -14.16 36.73
CA ASN A 232 -33.94 -13.66 37.25
C ASN A 232 -34.42 -12.35 36.60
N ASP A 233 -33.62 -11.71 35.77
CA ASP A 233 -34.00 -10.45 35.12
C ASP A 233 -34.89 -10.67 33.89
N PRO A 234 -36.15 -10.17 33.89
CA PRO A 234 -37.06 -10.31 32.75
C PRO A 234 -36.65 -9.46 31.54
N ALA A 235 -35.74 -8.48 31.69
CA ALA A 235 -35.20 -7.67 30.60
C ALA A 235 -34.06 -8.36 29.83
N VAL A 236 -33.52 -9.46 30.36
CA VAL A 236 -32.47 -10.26 29.70
C VAL A 236 -33.11 -11.30 28.77
N LEU A 237 -32.47 -11.54 27.62
CA LEU A 237 -32.92 -12.54 26.66
C LEU A 237 -33.02 -13.93 27.30
N LEU A 238 -34.09 -14.67 26.97
CA LEU A 238 -34.34 -15.99 27.56
C LEU A 238 -33.16 -16.96 27.34
N SER A 239 -32.45 -16.85 26.21
CA SER A 239 -31.23 -17.62 25.94
C SER A 239 -30.14 -17.39 26.97
N ASP A 240 -29.88 -16.14 27.34
CA ASP A 240 -28.80 -15.77 28.25
C ASP A 240 -29.16 -16.13 29.69
N ARG A 241 -30.45 -16.08 30.03
CA ARG A 241 -31.00 -16.58 31.30
C ARG A 241 -30.81 -18.10 31.44
N ILE A 242 -30.99 -18.85 30.36
CA ILE A 242 -30.77 -20.31 30.32
C ILE A 242 -29.27 -20.62 30.47
N GLU A 243 -28.38 -19.88 29.81
CA GLU A 243 -26.93 -20.06 29.97
C GLU A 243 -26.45 -19.73 31.38
N ALA A 244 -26.99 -18.67 32.01
CA ALA A 244 -26.71 -18.36 33.41
C ALA A 244 -27.20 -19.47 34.36
N ALA A 245 -28.38 -20.04 34.12
CA ALA A 245 -28.90 -21.18 34.89
C ALA A 245 -28.01 -22.43 34.75
N LYS A 246 -27.53 -22.73 33.53
CA LYS A 246 -26.59 -23.84 33.29
C LYS A 246 -25.27 -23.64 34.03
N ALA A 247 -24.73 -22.42 34.01
CA ALA A 247 -23.48 -22.08 34.69
C ALA A 247 -23.59 -22.18 36.23
N LEU A 248 -24.80 -22.08 36.79
CA LEU A 248 -25.04 -22.23 38.23
C LEU A 248 -25.16 -23.68 38.68
N LEU A 249 -25.46 -24.65 37.79
CA LEU A 249 -25.64 -26.07 38.13
C LEU A 249 -24.52 -26.69 39.00
N PRO A 250 -23.22 -26.39 38.77
CA PRO A 250 -22.13 -26.93 39.59
C PRO A 250 -22.12 -26.45 41.04
N TYR A 251 -22.89 -25.39 41.37
CA TYR A 251 -22.90 -24.72 42.67
C TYR A 251 -24.20 -24.94 43.46
N VAL A 252 -25.05 -25.87 43.00
CA VAL A 252 -26.35 -26.25 43.62
C VAL A 252 -26.29 -27.65 44.26
N ALA A 253 -25.09 -28.20 44.46
CA ALA A 253 -24.85 -29.45 45.19
C ALA A 253 -24.42 -29.19 46.63
#